data_AF-A0A6A7LFB6-F1
#
_entry.id   AF-A0A6A7LFB6-F1
#
_cell.length_a   1.000
_cell.length_b   1.000
_cell.length_c   1.000
_cell.angle_alpha   90.00
_cell.angle_beta   90.00
_cell.angle_gamma   90.00
#
_symmetry.space_group_name_H-M   'P 1'
#
loop_
_entity.id
_entity.type
_entity.pdbx_description
1 polymer ?
#
loop_
_entity_poly.entity_id
_entity_poly.type
_entity_poly.pdbx_seq_one_letter_code
_entity_poly.pdbx_strand_id
1 'polypeptide(L)'
;MPGSDLVKEIFRRENIDDKGEVDDEIAKQIGSRKEQIFKQIQNAKGIDGVRELLEDLTTRCGNSCIKAVVSGSARKEVESILDKNIGAKYFDFIITGDDLEKRKPNPAPFEIALNKMNLPSSEVIVVENSPLGVEAANRAGLQYIITLNNTPLDLHNDFKEVKSSNLEKSTFKDTKTAGNFLKNWCCGGIAN
;
A
#
# COMPACT_ATOMS: atom_id res chain seq x y z
N MET A 1 3.40 9.59 -3.51
CA MET A 1 4.36 10.72 -3.56
C MET A 1 4.40 11.20 -5.00
N PRO A 2 4.36 12.51 -5.29
CA PRO A 2 4.50 13.05 -6.65
C PRO A 2 5.74 12.48 -7.32
N GLY A 3 5.70 12.31 -8.64
CA GLY A 3 6.80 11.71 -9.40
C GLY A 3 8.14 12.42 -9.16
N SER A 4 8.13 13.75 -9.09
CA SER A 4 9.32 14.58 -8.81
C SER A 4 9.88 14.34 -7.40
N ASP A 5 9.03 14.30 -6.39
CA ASP A 5 9.45 14.14 -4.99
C ASP A 5 10.06 12.74 -4.78
N LEU A 6 9.54 11.72 -5.47
CA LEU A 6 10.13 10.39 -5.48
C LEU A 6 11.53 10.40 -6.06
N VAL A 7 11.74 11.13 -7.15
CA VAL A 7 13.06 11.25 -7.78
C VAL A 7 14.04 11.93 -6.83
N LYS A 8 13.64 13.04 -6.17
CA LYS A 8 14.49 13.71 -5.17
C LYS A 8 14.85 12.77 -4.01
N GLU A 9 13.90 12.00 -3.50
CA GLU A 9 14.14 11.04 -2.42
C GLU A 9 15.07 9.89 -2.85
N ILE A 10 14.96 9.39 -4.09
CA ILE A 10 15.88 8.38 -4.63
C ILE A 10 17.31 8.92 -4.67
N PHE A 11 17.53 10.11 -5.23
CA PHE A 11 18.86 10.70 -5.30
C PHE A 11 19.48 10.92 -3.92
N ARG A 12 18.66 11.34 -2.95
CA ARG A 12 19.08 11.51 -1.55
C ARG A 12 19.49 10.18 -0.91
N ARG A 13 18.74 9.09 -1.17
CA ARG A 13 19.04 7.77 -0.60
C ARG A 13 20.26 7.10 -1.22
N GLU A 14 20.45 7.29 -2.51
CA GLU A 14 21.53 6.67 -3.29
C GLU A 14 22.81 7.51 -3.34
N ASN A 15 22.81 8.70 -2.71
CA ASN A 15 23.94 9.62 -2.69
C ASN A 15 24.46 9.95 -4.11
N ILE A 16 23.54 10.14 -5.06
CA ILE A 16 23.85 10.35 -6.49
C ILE A 16 24.28 11.82 -6.77
N ASP A 17 24.06 12.73 -5.83
CA ASP A 17 24.55 14.12 -5.89
C ASP A 17 25.08 14.56 -4.51
N ASP A 18 26.39 14.83 -4.44
CA ASP A 18 27.10 15.29 -3.24
C ASP A 18 26.62 16.67 -2.74
N LYS A 19 25.87 17.44 -3.56
CA LYS A 19 25.34 18.76 -3.19
C LYS A 19 23.92 18.72 -2.62
N GLY A 20 23.24 17.57 -2.67
CA GLY A 20 21.94 17.37 -2.03
C GLY A 20 20.73 18.04 -2.68
N GLU A 21 20.87 18.65 -3.87
CA GLU A 21 19.78 19.35 -4.56
C GLU A 21 19.66 18.87 -6.01
N VAL A 22 18.79 17.88 -6.25
CA VAL A 22 18.35 17.54 -7.60
C VAL A 22 17.58 18.72 -8.17
N ASP A 23 18.01 19.21 -9.34
CA ASP A 23 17.29 20.24 -10.08
C ASP A 23 15.80 19.89 -10.22
N ASP A 24 14.94 20.82 -9.81
CA ASP A 24 13.49 20.64 -9.77
C ASP A 24 12.88 20.33 -11.14
N GLU A 25 13.44 20.91 -12.20
CA GLU A 25 13.00 20.69 -13.57
C GLU A 25 13.41 19.29 -14.04
N ILE A 26 14.62 18.84 -13.73
CA ILE A 26 15.06 17.45 -13.99
C ILE A 26 14.17 16.46 -13.23
N ALA A 27 13.91 16.69 -11.95
CA ALA A 27 13.05 15.81 -11.14
C ALA A 27 11.64 15.72 -11.73
N LYS A 28 11.08 16.85 -12.20
CA LYS A 28 9.77 16.91 -12.86
C LYS A 28 9.77 16.19 -14.20
N GLN A 29 10.83 16.32 -15.00
CA GLN A 29 10.97 15.62 -16.28
C GLN A 29 11.05 14.10 -16.07
N ILE A 30 11.87 13.63 -15.12
CA ILE A 30 11.97 12.20 -14.78
C ILE A 30 10.62 11.69 -14.25
N GLY A 31 9.97 12.43 -13.35
CA GLY A 31 8.65 12.08 -12.84
C GLY A 31 7.60 11.93 -13.96
N SER A 32 7.53 12.92 -14.85
CA SER A 32 6.61 12.91 -16.00
C SER A 32 6.90 11.76 -16.97
N ARG A 33 8.19 11.51 -17.26
CA ARG A 33 8.61 10.42 -18.13
C ARG A 33 8.30 9.05 -17.53
N LYS A 34 8.52 8.88 -16.23
CA LYS A 34 8.15 7.68 -15.47
C LYS A 34 6.65 7.40 -15.60
N GLU A 35 5.80 8.42 -15.41
CA GLU A 35 4.35 8.26 -15.56
C GLU A 35 3.93 7.87 -16.98
N GLN A 36 4.54 8.46 -18.01
CA GLN A 36 4.27 8.09 -19.41
C GLN A 36 4.67 6.64 -19.70
N ILE A 37 5.88 6.25 -19.30
CA ILE A 37 6.37 4.89 -19.47
C ILE A 37 5.47 3.92 -18.69
N PHE A 38 5.16 4.24 -17.44
CA PHE A 38 4.29 3.41 -16.59
C PHE A 38 2.93 3.17 -17.25
N LYS A 39 2.31 4.19 -17.87
CA LYS A 39 1.06 4.05 -18.63
C LYS A 39 1.20 3.14 -19.87
N GLN A 40 2.35 3.18 -20.54
CA GLN A 40 2.62 2.36 -21.73
C GLN A 40 2.92 0.90 -21.39
N ILE A 41 3.64 0.66 -20.29
CA ILE A 41 4.02 -0.67 -19.83
C ILE A 41 3.01 -1.27 -18.84
N GLN A 42 2.03 -0.49 -18.37
CA GLN A 42 0.96 -0.97 -17.49
C GLN A 42 0.07 -1.95 -18.25
N ASN A 43 0.55 -3.17 -18.31
CA ASN A 43 -0.26 -4.37 -18.42
C ASN A 43 -0.36 -4.94 -17.00
N ALA A 44 -0.75 -4.09 -16.04
CA ALA A 44 -0.89 -4.47 -14.65
C ALA A 44 -1.97 -5.53 -14.55
N LYS A 45 -1.55 -6.79 -14.55
CA LYS A 45 -2.41 -7.90 -14.20
C LYS A 45 -2.67 -7.81 -12.71
N GLY A 46 -3.94 -8.03 -12.33
CA GLY A 46 -4.30 -8.24 -10.94
C GLY A 46 -3.43 -9.34 -10.33
N ILE A 47 -3.15 -9.22 -9.04
CA ILE A 47 -2.44 -10.26 -8.31
C ILE A 47 -3.40 -11.43 -8.15
N ASP A 48 -2.94 -12.62 -8.56
CA ASP A 48 -3.74 -13.84 -8.46
C ASP A 48 -4.19 -14.07 -7.01
N GLY A 49 -5.48 -14.39 -6.82
CA GLY A 49 -6.05 -14.66 -5.51
C GLY A 49 -6.59 -13.43 -4.76
N VAL A 50 -6.32 -12.20 -5.22
CA VAL A 50 -6.84 -10.99 -4.53
C VAL A 50 -8.34 -10.84 -4.71
N ARG A 51 -8.87 -11.08 -5.91
CA ARG A 51 -10.32 -10.97 -6.14
C ARG A 51 -11.06 -12.04 -5.33
N GLU A 52 -10.56 -13.27 -5.36
CA GLU A 52 -11.10 -14.41 -4.62
C GLU A 52 -11.06 -14.15 -3.11
N LEU A 53 -9.99 -13.56 -2.59
CA LEU A 53 -9.90 -13.14 -1.20
C LEU A 53 -10.98 -12.10 -0.84
N LEU A 54 -11.15 -11.07 -1.67
CA LEU A 54 -12.13 -10.01 -1.41
C LEU A 54 -13.58 -10.54 -1.49
N GLU A 55 -13.85 -11.46 -2.42
CA GLU A 55 -15.12 -12.19 -2.50
C GLU A 55 -15.35 -13.08 -1.28
N ASP A 56 -14.35 -13.85 -0.84
CA ASP A 56 -14.40 -14.65 0.38
C ASP A 56 -14.69 -13.77 1.60
N LEU A 57 -13.99 -12.64 1.76
CA LEU A 57 -14.20 -11.73 2.89
C LEU A 57 -15.61 -11.12 2.87
N THR A 58 -16.10 -10.75 1.68
CA THR A 58 -17.45 -10.20 1.51
C THR A 58 -18.53 -11.24 1.81
N THR A 59 -18.35 -12.47 1.35
CA THR A 59 -19.34 -13.55 1.52
C THR A 59 -19.33 -14.15 2.92
N ARG A 60 -18.16 -14.32 3.54
CA ARG A 60 -18.02 -14.94 4.87
C ARG A 60 -18.19 -13.94 6.01
N CYS A 61 -17.58 -12.77 5.91
CA CYS A 61 -17.64 -11.78 6.98
C CYS A 61 -18.78 -10.75 6.79
N GLY A 62 -19.36 -10.65 5.59
CA GLY A 62 -20.37 -9.64 5.29
C GLY A 62 -19.86 -8.21 5.55
N ASN A 63 -20.72 -7.40 6.17
CA ASN A 63 -20.41 -6.02 6.55
C ASN A 63 -19.53 -5.91 7.81
N SER A 64 -19.19 -7.01 8.47
CA SER A 64 -18.33 -7.01 9.65
C SER A 64 -16.84 -6.84 9.33
N CYS A 65 -16.47 -6.93 8.05
CA CYS A 65 -15.09 -6.73 7.59
C CYS A 65 -15.01 -5.50 6.67
N ILE A 66 -14.68 -4.34 7.25
CA ILE A 66 -14.50 -3.10 6.48
C ILE A 66 -13.19 -3.17 5.69
N LYS A 67 -13.25 -2.85 4.40
CA LYS A 67 -12.15 -2.94 3.45
C LYS A 67 -11.91 -1.57 2.82
N ALA A 68 -10.66 -1.12 2.82
CA ALA A 68 -10.30 0.16 2.22
C ALA A 68 -9.03 0.06 1.38
N VAL A 69 -8.93 0.92 0.37
CA VAL A 69 -7.68 1.18 -0.34
C VAL A 69 -7.07 2.47 0.19
N VAL A 70 -5.79 2.44 0.57
CA VAL A 70 -5.02 3.62 0.96
C VAL A 70 -3.77 3.73 0.07
N SER A 71 -3.88 4.55 -0.96
CA SER A 71 -2.84 4.71 -1.99
C SER A 71 -2.27 6.13 -2.01
N GLY A 72 -0.99 6.25 -2.36
CA GLY A 72 -0.34 7.53 -2.62
C GLY A 72 -0.42 7.98 -4.09
N SER A 73 -1.07 7.21 -4.96
CA SER A 73 -1.28 7.52 -6.39
C SER A 73 -2.53 8.37 -6.61
N ALA A 74 -2.62 9.03 -7.76
CA ALA A 74 -3.77 9.86 -8.14
C ALA A 74 -5.06 9.02 -8.25
N ARG A 75 -6.22 9.62 -7.97
CA ARG A 75 -7.52 8.94 -7.93
C ARG A 75 -7.84 8.20 -9.23
N LYS A 76 -7.66 8.88 -10.36
CA LYS A 76 -7.90 8.33 -11.70
C LYS A 76 -7.07 7.07 -11.98
N GLU A 77 -5.84 7.00 -11.46
CA GLU A 77 -4.98 5.83 -11.63
C GLU A 77 -5.47 4.66 -10.77
N VAL A 78 -5.78 4.92 -9.49
CA VAL A 78 -6.30 3.92 -8.56
C VAL A 78 -7.60 3.31 -9.09
N GLU A 79 -8.57 4.14 -9.47
CA GLU A 79 -9.86 3.71 -10.00
C GLU A 79 -9.68 2.89 -11.30
N SER A 80 -8.82 3.36 -12.22
CA SER A 80 -8.55 2.60 -13.45
C SER A 80 -7.91 1.23 -13.18
N ILE A 81 -7.05 1.09 -12.17
CA ILE A 81 -6.42 -0.19 -11.82
C ILE A 81 -7.47 -1.11 -11.19
N LEU A 82 -8.28 -0.59 -10.27
CA LEU A 82 -9.33 -1.34 -9.59
C LEU A 82 -10.34 -1.87 -10.61
N ASP A 83 -10.86 -1.02 -11.50
CA ASP A 83 -11.89 -1.40 -12.48
C ASP A 83 -11.40 -2.50 -13.44
N LYS A 84 -10.13 -2.47 -13.83
CA LYS A 84 -9.55 -3.46 -14.74
C LYS A 84 -9.28 -4.80 -14.06
N ASN A 85 -8.91 -4.80 -12.78
CA ASN A 85 -8.28 -5.97 -12.16
C ASN A 85 -9.07 -6.58 -11.01
N ILE A 86 -9.84 -5.80 -10.26
CA ILE A 86 -10.43 -6.23 -8.98
C ILE A 86 -11.91 -5.86 -8.95
N GLY A 87 -12.20 -4.56 -8.98
CA GLY A 87 -13.51 -3.94 -8.86
C GLY A 87 -13.57 -3.05 -7.61
N ALA A 88 -13.86 -1.76 -7.77
CA ALA A 88 -13.98 -0.82 -6.65
C ALA A 88 -15.09 -1.21 -5.64
N LYS A 89 -16.09 -1.97 -6.08
CA LYS A 89 -17.22 -2.47 -5.27
C LYS A 89 -16.83 -3.31 -4.05
N TYR A 90 -15.61 -3.87 -4.02
CA TYR A 90 -15.15 -4.67 -2.89
C TYR A 90 -14.57 -3.83 -1.74
N PHE A 91 -14.48 -2.51 -1.91
CA PHE A 91 -13.95 -1.60 -0.90
C PHE A 91 -15.03 -0.63 -0.46
N ASP A 92 -15.18 -0.47 0.85
CA ASP A 92 -16.14 0.44 1.47
C ASP A 92 -15.77 1.90 1.19
N PHE A 93 -14.47 2.19 1.10
CA PHE A 93 -13.98 3.49 0.66
C PHE A 93 -12.53 3.42 0.12
N ILE A 94 -12.15 4.48 -0.60
CA ILE A 94 -10.84 4.62 -1.23
C ILE A 94 -10.25 5.98 -0.82
N ILE A 95 -9.02 5.95 -0.31
CA ILE A 95 -8.17 7.11 -0.02
C ILE A 95 -7.00 7.07 -1.00
N THR A 96 -6.79 8.18 -1.69
CA THR A 96 -5.81 8.33 -2.77
C THR A 96 -4.89 9.52 -2.50
N GLY A 97 -3.83 9.67 -3.31
CA GLY A 97 -2.90 10.79 -3.20
C GLY A 97 -3.53 12.18 -3.33
N ASP A 98 -4.75 12.24 -3.88
CA ASP A 98 -5.54 13.47 -4.05
C ASP A 98 -6.28 13.84 -2.75
N ASP A 99 -6.48 12.89 -1.83
CA ASP A 99 -7.12 13.09 -0.53
C ASP A 99 -6.10 13.38 0.59
N LEU A 100 -4.80 13.44 0.26
CA LEU A 100 -3.70 13.41 1.22
C LEU A 100 -2.83 14.67 1.17
N GLU A 101 -2.85 15.45 2.25
CA GLU A 101 -1.88 16.54 2.46
C GLU A 101 -0.47 16.00 2.74
N LYS A 102 -0.39 14.96 3.58
CA LYS A 102 0.86 14.27 3.95
C LYS A 102 0.82 12.84 3.43
N ARG A 103 1.94 12.38 2.88
CA ARG A 103 2.07 11.07 2.24
C ARG A 103 2.97 10.15 3.06
N LYS A 104 2.85 8.83 2.84
CA LYS A 104 3.75 7.82 3.41
C LYS A 104 5.22 8.25 3.18
N PRO A 105 6.09 8.23 4.21
CA PRO A 105 5.98 7.48 5.46
C PRO A 105 5.27 8.22 6.62
N ASN A 106 4.62 9.36 6.36
CA ASN A 106 3.76 9.99 7.36
C ASN A 106 2.55 9.07 7.70
N PRO A 107 2.10 8.99 8.97
CA PRO A 107 0.97 8.14 9.36
C PRO A 107 -0.41 8.65 8.92
N ALA A 108 -0.53 9.94 8.56
CA ALA A 108 -1.81 10.58 8.22
C ALA A 108 -2.71 9.79 7.24
N PRO A 109 -2.19 9.14 6.17
CA PRO A 109 -3.03 8.35 5.28
C PRO A 109 -3.78 7.21 6.00
N PHE A 110 -3.16 6.59 6.99
CA PHE A 110 -3.79 5.53 7.78
C PHE A 110 -4.65 6.07 8.93
N GLU A 111 -4.29 7.21 9.52
CA GLU A 111 -5.14 7.90 10.50
C GLU A 111 -6.47 8.34 9.89
N ILE A 112 -6.46 8.84 8.65
CA ILE A 112 -7.67 9.15 7.89
C ILE A 112 -8.51 7.89 7.68
N ALA A 113 -7.87 6.76 7.35
CA ALA A 113 -8.57 5.49 7.20
C ALA A 113 -9.22 5.04 8.51
N LEU A 114 -8.49 5.07 9.63
CA LEU A 114 -9.01 4.74 10.96
C LEU A 114 -10.23 5.59 11.33
N ASN A 115 -10.14 6.91 11.11
CA ASN A 115 -11.24 7.83 11.39
C ASN A 115 -12.48 7.52 10.52
N LYS A 116 -12.29 7.14 9.25
CA LYS A 116 -13.40 6.73 8.37
C LYS A 116 -14.01 5.39 8.75
N MET A 117 -13.20 4.42 9.19
CA MET A 117 -13.68 3.12 9.68
C MET A 117 -14.39 3.24 11.03
N ASN A 118 -14.03 4.26 11.82
CA ASN A 118 -14.45 4.40 13.21
C ASN A 118 -14.11 3.14 14.04
N LEU A 119 -12.89 2.63 13.84
CA LEU A 119 -12.34 1.44 14.51
C LEU A 119 -11.06 1.80 15.29
N PRO A 120 -10.78 1.13 16.42
CA PRO A 120 -9.49 1.26 17.09
C PRO A 120 -8.38 0.61 16.24
N SER A 121 -7.13 1.07 16.40
CA SER A 121 -5.99 0.52 15.65
C SER A 121 -5.74 -0.98 15.90
N SER A 122 -6.20 -1.51 17.04
CA SER A 122 -6.15 -2.94 17.34
C SER A 122 -7.07 -3.81 16.48
N GLU A 123 -8.06 -3.21 15.84
CA GLU A 123 -9.05 -3.86 14.97
C GLU A 123 -8.83 -3.52 13.49
N VAL A 124 -7.65 -2.99 13.14
CA VAL A 124 -7.29 -2.68 11.77
C VAL A 124 -5.91 -3.26 11.45
N ILE A 125 -5.84 -3.97 10.33
CA ILE A 125 -4.60 -4.53 9.81
C ILE A 125 -4.30 -3.99 8.41
N VAL A 126 -3.06 -3.56 8.21
CA VAL A 126 -2.59 -3.02 6.94
C VAL A 126 -1.95 -4.14 6.10
N VAL A 127 -2.28 -4.21 4.82
CA VAL A 127 -1.56 -5.05 3.85
C VAL A 127 -0.65 -4.14 3.02
N GLU A 128 0.66 -4.35 3.10
CA GLU A 128 1.65 -3.49 2.44
C GLU A 128 2.69 -4.28 1.65
N ASN A 129 3.33 -3.59 0.71
CA ASN A 129 4.43 -4.14 -0.07
C ASN A 129 5.62 -3.16 -0.19
N SER A 130 5.58 -2.04 0.53
CA SER A 130 6.59 -0.99 0.44
C SER A 130 7.17 -0.60 1.81
N PRO A 131 8.48 -0.28 1.89
CA PRO A 131 9.10 0.19 3.14
C PRO A 131 8.43 1.45 3.70
N LEU A 132 8.11 2.42 2.83
CA LEU A 132 7.44 3.67 3.22
C LEU A 132 6.03 3.41 3.80
N GLY A 133 5.31 2.43 3.24
CA GLY A 133 4.01 2.04 3.75
C GLY A 133 4.07 1.34 5.10
N VAL A 134 5.02 0.42 5.27
CA VAL A 134 5.26 -0.22 6.56
C VAL A 134 5.68 0.79 7.62
N GLU A 135 6.54 1.75 7.28
CA GLU A 135 6.94 2.83 8.19
C GLU A 135 5.76 3.72 8.61
N ALA A 136 4.88 4.05 7.67
CA ALA A 136 3.65 4.79 7.97
C ALA A 136 2.69 3.99 8.88
N ALA A 137 2.54 2.68 8.65
CA ALA A 137 1.69 1.82 9.48
C ALA A 137 2.23 1.72 10.92
N ASN A 138 3.54 1.53 11.08
CA ASN A 138 4.21 1.56 12.38
C ASN A 138 3.94 2.88 13.12
N ARG A 139 4.10 4.02 12.43
CA ARG A 139 3.87 5.35 13.02
C ARG A 139 2.42 5.60 13.39
N ALA A 140 1.48 5.00 12.67
CA ALA A 140 0.05 5.04 12.98
C ALA A 140 -0.35 4.05 14.10
N GLY A 141 0.59 3.28 14.64
CA GLY A 141 0.31 2.27 15.67
C GLY A 141 -0.54 1.11 15.16
N LEU A 142 -0.43 0.77 13.87
CA LEU A 142 -1.22 -0.27 13.22
C LEU A 142 -0.45 -1.59 13.10
N GLN A 143 -1.18 -2.69 13.22
CA GLN A 143 -0.70 -3.99 12.77
C GLN A 143 -0.62 -3.98 11.24
N TYR A 144 0.37 -4.69 10.70
CA TYR A 144 0.51 -4.86 9.26
C TYR A 144 1.04 -6.24 8.91
N ILE A 145 0.80 -6.62 7.67
CA ILE A 145 1.46 -7.74 7.01
C ILE A 145 2.12 -7.24 5.72
N ILE A 146 3.17 -7.94 5.30
CA ILE A 146 3.93 -7.62 4.10
C ILE A 146 3.73 -8.75 3.08
N THR A 147 3.41 -8.39 1.84
CA THR A 147 3.37 -9.32 0.70
C THR A 147 4.33 -8.84 -0.39
N LEU A 148 5.33 -9.65 -0.74
CA LEU A 148 6.39 -9.27 -1.68
C LEU A 148 6.33 -10.00 -3.04
N ASN A 149 5.38 -10.91 -3.25
CA ASN A 149 5.30 -11.74 -4.46
C ASN A 149 4.93 -10.98 -5.76
N ASN A 150 4.75 -9.66 -5.68
CA ASN A 150 4.36 -8.77 -6.77
C ASN A 150 5.31 -7.58 -6.96
N THR A 151 6.48 -7.61 -6.34
CA THR A 151 7.42 -6.50 -6.30
C THR A 151 8.85 -7.03 -6.42
N PRO A 152 9.80 -6.27 -7.03
CA PRO A 152 11.21 -6.64 -7.02
C PRO A 152 11.88 -6.40 -5.66
N LEU A 153 11.16 -5.84 -4.69
CA LEU A 153 11.71 -5.48 -3.39
C LEU A 153 12.05 -6.72 -2.56
N ASP A 154 13.18 -6.63 -1.88
CA ASP A 154 13.72 -7.64 -0.98
C ASP A 154 13.58 -7.18 0.48
N LEU A 155 13.14 -8.10 1.34
CA LEU A 155 12.89 -7.80 2.75
C LEU A 155 14.17 -7.36 3.49
N HIS A 156 15.32 -7.95 3.20
CA HIS A 156 16.55 -7.68 3.93
C HIS A 156 17.23 -6.39 3.47
N ASN A 157 17.16 -6.09 2.17
CA ASN A 157 17.82 -4.92 1.59
C ASN A 157 16.95 -3.66 1.64
N ASP A 158 15.69 -3.75 1.22
CA ASP A 158 14.84 -2.57 1.02
C ASP A 158 14.14 -2.12 2.30
N PHE A 159 13.95 -3.02 3.26
CA PHE A 159 13.30 -2.71 4.55
C PHE A 159 14.29 -2.52 5.70
N LYS A 160 15.61 -2.47 5.42
CA LYS A 160 16.67 -2.34 6.45
C LYS A 160 16.50 -1.15 7.41
N GLU A 161 15.96 -0.04 6.93
CA GLU A 161 15.72 1.19 7.72
C GLU A 161 14.38 1.17 8.48
N VAL A 162 13.54 0.17 8.23
CA VAL A 162 12.25 0.04 8.89
C VAL A 162 12.48 -0.46 10.31
N LYS A 163 12.25 0.40 11.29
CA LYS A 163 12.38 0.08 12.72
C LYS A 163 11.23 -0.82 13.19
N SER A 164 11.32 -2.11 12.91
CA SER A 164 10.37 -3.11 13.38
C SER A 164 11.05 -4.42 13.76
N SER A 165 10.77 -4.92 14.95
CA SER A 165 11.32 -6.19 15.47
C SER A 165 10.64 -7.43 14.88
N ASN A 166 9.59 -7.28 14.06
CA ASN A 166 8.72 -8.37 13.62
C ASN A 166 8.55 -8.44 12.08
N LEU A 167 9.45 -7.83 11.30
CA LEU A 167 9.33 -7.79 9.83
C LEU A 167 9.17 -9.18 9.21
N GLU A 168 10.05 -10.13 9.54
CA GLU A 168 9.99 -11.50 9.00
C GLU A 168 8.68 -12.22 9.40
N LYS A 169 8.26 -12.08 10.67
CA LYS A 169 7.03 -12.71 11.18
C LYS A 169 5.76 -12.13 10.55
N SER A 170 5.82 -10.88 10.10
CA SER A 170 4.71 -10.17 9.46
C SER A 170 4.73 -10.32 7.94
N THR A 171 5.74 -10.99 7.38
CA THR A 171 5.89 -11.17 5.93
C THR A 171 5.34 -12.51 5.48
N PHE A 172 4.52 -12.48 4.45
CA PHE A 172 3.96 -13.65 3.79
C PHE A 172 4.68 -13.92 2.48
N LYS A 173 4.93 -15.21 2.21
CA LYS A 173 5.63 -15.66 1.00
C LYS A 173 4.83 -15.40 -0.27
N ASP A 174 3.50 -15.38 -0.16
CA ASP A 174 2.60 -15.17 -1.28
C ASP A 174 1.24 -14.62 -0.82
N THR A 175 0.47 -14.09 -1.76
CA THR A 175 -0.88 -13.56 -1.53
C THR A 175 -1.85 -14.64 -0.99
N LYS A 176 -1.64 -15.92 -1.33
CA LYS A 176 -2.54 -17.00 -0.92
C LYS A 176 -2.44 -17.29 0.58
N THR A 177 -1.22 -17.37 1.10
CA THR A 177 -0.93 -17.55 2.52
C THR A 177 -1.39 -16.33 3.33
N ALA A 178 -1.14 -15.11 2.82
CA ALA A 178 -1.69 -13.89 3.39
C ALA A 178 -3.23 -13.90 3.42
N GLY A 179 -3.86 -14.35 2.34
CA GLY A 179 -5.33 -14.42 2.23
C GLY A 179 -5.96 -15.36 3.25
N ASN A 180 -5.37 -16.53 3.51
CA ASN A 180 -5.87 -17.42 4.57
C ASN A 180 -5.79 -16.80 5.96
N PHE A 181 -4.67 -16.13 6.26
CA PHE A 181 -4.52 -15.39 7.51
C PHE A 181 -5.56 -14.28 7.64
N LEU A 182 -5.75 -13.46 6.59
CA LEU A 182 -6.72 -12.35 6.59
C LEU A 182 -8.16 -12.82 6.73
N LYS A 183 -8.54 -13.96 6.13
CA LYS A 183 -9.86 -14.56 6.31
C LYS A 183 -10.10 -14.95 7.77
N ASN A 184 -9.12 -15.58 8.42
CA ASN A 184 -9.23 -15.94 9.83
C ASN A 184 -9.19 -14.70 10.74
N TRP A 185 -8.39 -13.70 10.40
CA TRP A 185 -8.28 -12.47 11.18
C TRP A 185 -9.58 -11.66 11.12
N CYS A 186 -10.16 -11.48 9.93
CA CYS A 186 -11.37 -10.66 9.76
C CYS A 186 -12.66 -11.42 10.11
N CYS A 187 -12.75 -12.73 9.81
CA CYS A 187 -13.96 -13.50 10.07
C CYS A 187 -13.89 -14.34 11.36
N GLY A 188 -12.73 -14.47 12.03
CA GLY A 188 -12.52 -15.43 13.12
C GLY A 188 -13.29 -15.15 14.42
N GLY A 189 -13.95 -13.99 14.53
CA GLY A 189 -14.90 -13.70 15.61
C GLY A 189 -16.35 -14.10 15.29
N ILE A 190 -16.65 -14.49 14.06
CA ILE A 190 -17.96 -14.97 13.61
C ILE A 190 -17.94 -16.49 13.74
N ALA A 191 -18.29 -16.99 14.92
CA ALA A 191 -18.55 -18.41 15.09
C ALA A 191 -19.67 -18.82 14.12
N ASN A 192 -19.46 -19.93 13.40
CA ASN A 192 -20.56 -20.68 12.77
C ASN A 192 -21.59 -21.08 13.81
#